data_AF-A0A1I0D713-F1
#
_entry.id   AF-A0A1I0D713-F1
#
_cell.length_a   1.000
_cell.length_b   1.000
_cell.length_c   1.000
_cell.angle_alpha   90.00
_cell.angle_beta   90.00
_cell.angle_gamma   90.00
#
_symmetry.space_group_name_H-M   'P 1'
#
loop_
_entity.id
_entity.type
_entity.pdbx_description
1 polymer ?
#
loop_
_entity_poly.entity_id
_entity_poly.type
_entity_poly.pdbx_seq_one_letter_code
_entity_poly.pdbx_strand_id
1 'polypeptide(L)'
;MTACGCNRQTDELERQCPLCKEKSKNINFMAVKPVVKQDLQRFVQKDNYYICRNTNCDVVFFNEEENIVFLTRDIDMSADFSEVSKNNKHKCQKGCGGCSQKKGG
;
A
#
# COMPACT_ATOMS: atom_id res chain seq x y z
N MET A 1 -10.20 0.13 32.08
CA MET A 1 -9.10 0.52 31.17
C MET A 1 -9.38 -0.16 29.84
N THR A 2 -10.17 0.46 28.97
CA THR A 2 -10.58 -0.20 27.72
C THR A 2 -9.67 0.27 26.61
N ALA A 3 -8.72 -0.60 26.24
CA ALA A 3 -7.86 -0.39 25.09
C ALA A 3 -8.72 -0.37 23.82
N CYS A 4 -8.65 0.73 23.06
CA CYS A 4 -9.27 0.83 21.75
C CYS A 4 -8.42 0.02 20.76
N GLY A 5 -8.68 -1.28 20.67
CA GLY A 5 -8.00 -2.17 19.74
C GLY A 5 -8.50 -1.95 18.33
N CYS A 6 -7.83 -1.11 17.54
CA CYS A 6 -7.96 -1.15 16.08
C CYS A 6 -7.28 -2.42 15.57
N ASN A 7 -7.95 -3.56 15.70
CA ASN A 7 -7.48 -4.80 15.11
C ASN A 7 -7.80 -4.77 13.61
N ARG A 8 -6.93 -4.13 12.83
CA ARG A 8 -6.86 -4.40 11.39
C ARG A 8 -6.25 -5.80 11.24
N GLN A 9 -7.08 -6.83 11.42
CA GLN A 9 -6.82 -8.12 10.77
C GLN A 9 -6.99 -7.89 9.28
N THR A 10 -5.95 -7.32 8.69
CA THR A 10 -5.77 -7.42 7.26
C THR A 10 -5.24 -8.84 7.12
N ASP A 11 -6.12 -9.78 6.79
CA ASP A 11 -5.74 -11.02 6.11
C ASP A 11 -5.13 -10.56 4.76
N GLU A 12 -3.92 -9.99 4.86
CA GLU A 12 -3.05 -9.70 3.73
C GLU A 12 -2.74 -11.09 3.19
N LEU A 13 -3.15 -11.36 1.96
CA LEU A 13 -2.57 -12.43 1.17
C LEU A 13 -1.04 -12.17 1.16
N GLU A 14 -0.35 -12.69 2.17
CA GLU A 14 1.09 -12.51 2.36
C GLU A 14 1.77 -13.29 1.26
N ARG A 15 2.11 -12.60 0.17
CA ARG A 15 2.93 -13.17 -0.90
C ARG A 15 4.40 -12.92 -0.60
N GLN A 16 5.24 -13.82 -1.09
CA GLN A 16 6.69 -13.66 -0.99
C GLN A 16 7.22 -13.05 -2.27
N CYS A 17 8.19 -12.15 -2.14
CA CYS A 17 8.88 -11.63 -3.31
C CYS A 17 9.52 -12.80 -4.08
N PRO A 18 9.33 -12.91 -5.41
CA PRO A 18 9.88 -14.02 -6.18
C PRO A 18 11.41 -14.06 -6.14
N LEU A 19 12.06 -12.91 -5.99
CA LEU A 19 13.52 -12.76 -5.98
C LEU A 19 14.13 -12.96 -4.59
N CYS A 20 13.77 -12.14 -3.60
CA CYS A 20 14.41 -12.16 -2.28
C CYS A 20 13.66 -12.99 -1.22
N LYS A 21 12.49 -13.55 -1.55
CA LYS A 21 11.62 -14.34 -0.66
C LYS A 21 11.11 -13.61 0.59
N GLU A 22 11.32 -12.30 0.68
CA GLU A 22 10.78 -11.49 1.76
C GLU A 22 9.25 -11.33 1.67
N LYS A 23 8.64 -11.05 2.82
CA LYS A 23 7.21 -10.78 2.93
C LYS A 23 6.84 -9.53 2.14
N SER A 24 5.81 -9.65 1.32
CA SER A 24 5.29 -8.58 0.49
C SER A 24 3.89 -8.17 0.95
N LYS A 25 3.56 -6.91 0.73
CA LYS A 25 2.26 -6.35 1.10
C LYS A 25 1.37 -6.22 -0.14
N ASN A 26 0.12 -6.63 -0.02
CA ASN A 26 -0.86 -6.41 -1.08
C ASN A 26 -1.15 -4.91 -1.28
N ILE A 27 -1.18 -4.49 -2.54
CA ILE A 27 -1.43 -3.12 -2.97
C ILE A 27 -2.27 -3.12 -4.26
N ASN A 28 -3.17 -2.15 -4.37
CA ASN A 28 -4.01 -2.00 -5.55
C ASN A 28 -3.21 -1.40 -6.73
N PHE A 29 -3.48 -1.87 -7.96
CA PHE A 29 -2.86 -1.34 -9.18
C PHE A 29 -2.96 0.19 -9.33
N MET A 30 -3.99 0.83 -8.75
CA MET A 30 -4.15 2.28 -8.75
C MET A 30 -3.00 3.02 -8.06
N ALA A 31 -2.35 2.38 -7.08
CA ALA A 31 -1.17 2.95 -6.43
C ALA A 31 0.14 2.61 -7.16
N VAL A 32 0.16 1.52 -7.93
CA VAL A 32 1.33 1.11 -8.73
C VAL A 32 1.46 1.98 -9.99
N LYS A 33 0.34 2.23 -10.67
CA LYS A 33 0.30 2.97 -11.94
C LYS A 33 1.00 4.34 -11.91
N PRO A 34 0.78 5.24 -10.93
CA PRO A 34 1.46 6.54 -10.92
C PRO A 34 2.95 6.45 -10.56
N VAL A 35 3.41 5.33 -9.98
CA VAL A 35 4.79 5.16 -9.49
C VAL A 35 5.71 4.56 -10.55
N VAL A 36 5.16 3.80 -11.49
CA VAL A 36 5.94 3.25 -12.61
C VAL A 36 6.12 4.31 -13.71
N LYS A 37 7.23 4.20 -14.46
CA LYS A 37 7.52 5.05 -15.61
C LYS A 37 6.36 5.10 -16.60
N GLN A 38 6.14 6.27 -17.21
CA GLN A 38 5.02 6.51 -18.11
C GLN A 38 4.91 5.46 -19.23
N ASP A 39 6.05 5.05 -19.83
CA ASP A 39 6.09 4.03 -20.88
C ASP A 39 5.62 2.64 -20.42
N LEU A 40 5.68 2.40 -19.10
CA LEU A 40 5.32 1.15 -18.46
C LEU A 40 3.91 1.15 -17.87
N GLN A 41 3.30 2.32 -17.68
CA GLN A 41 1.94 2.44 -17.12
C GLN A 41 0.87 1.70 -17.94
N ARG A 42 1.10 1.56 -19.25
CA ARG A 42 0.22 0.79 -20.16
C ARG A 42 0.24 -0.73 -19.92
N PHE A 43 1.28 -1.24 -19.27
CA PHE A 43 1.41 -2.65 -18.92
C PHE A 43 0.87 -2.95 -17.52
N VAL A 44 0.43 -1.93 -16.78
CA VAL A 44 -0.20 -2.13 -15.46
C VAL A 44 -1.62 -2.62 -15.67
N GLN A 45 -1.88 -3.85 -15.26
CA GLN A 45 -3.19 -4.50 -15.33
C GLN A 45 -4.08 -4.11 -14.14
N LYS A 46 -5.38 -4.34 -14.25
CA LYS A 46 -6.36 -3.99 -13.21
C LYS A 46 -6.48 -5.07 -12.13
N ASP A 47 -5.33 -5.50 -11.61
CA ASP A 47 -5.22 -6.65 -10.72
C ASP A 47 -4.54 -6.30 -9.39
N ASN A 48 -4.40 -7.31 -8.54
CA ASN A 48 -3.73 -7.17 -7.26
C ASN A 48 -2.21 -7.22 -7.44
N TYR A 49 -1.52 -6.20 -6.94
CA TYR A 49 -0.07 -6.15 -6.92
C TYR A 49 0.45 -6.37 -5.51
N TYR A 50 1.73 -6.66 -5.41
CA TYR A 50 2.43 -6.84 -4.15
C TYR A 50 3.69 -5.98 -4.14
N ILE A 51 3.92 -5.27 -3.05
CA ILE A 51 5.13 -4.46 -2.84
C ILE A 51 6.15 -5.23 -2.01
N CYS A 52 7.36 -5.34 -2.53
CA CYS A 52 8.52 -5.83 -1.80
C CYS A 52 9.16 -4.68 -1.01
N ARG A 53 9.42 -4.91 0.28
CA ARG A 53 9.99 -3.89 1.19
C ARG A 53 11.49 -4.01 1.41
N ASN A 54 12.12 -5.02 0.81
CA ASN A 54 13.54 -5.25 0.96
C ASN A 54 14.32 -4.23 0.11
N THR A 55 15.15 -3.41 0.75
CA THR A 55 15.98 -2.40 0.08
C THR A 55 17.13 -3.00 -0.74
N ASN A 56 17.51 -4.25 -0.44
CA ASN A 56 18.56 -4.98 -1.18
C ASN A 56 17.98 -5.82 -2.34
N CYS A 57 16.70 -5.62 -2.68
CA CYS A 57 16.01 -6.35 -3.73
C CYS A 57 15.65 -5.41 -4.86
N ASP A 58 15.97 -5.80 -6.10
CA ASP A 58 15.64 -5.00 -7.28
C ASP A 58 14.14 -5.00 -7.60
N VAL A 59 13.39 -5.99 -7.12
CA VAL A 59 11.93 -6.05 -7.31
C VAL A 59 11.26 -5.09 -6.35
N VAL A 60 10.45 -4.17 -6.89
CA VAL A 60 9.64 -3.22 -6.11
C VAL A 60 8.19 -3.67 -6.09
N PHE A 61 7.59 -3.93 -7.26
CA PHE A 61 6.23 -4.42 -7.38
C PHE A 61 6.18 -5.69 -8.22
N PHE A 62 5.26 -6.58 -7.90
CA PHE A 62 5.00 -7.76 -8.71
C PHE A 62 3.53 -8.18 -8.66
N ASN A 63 3.10 -8.89 -9.68
CA ASN A 63 1.81 -9.54 -9.80
C ASN A 63 2.05 -10.98 -10.27
N GLU A 64 1.58 -11.94 -9.48
CA GLU A 64 1.75 -13.37 -9.79
C GLU A 64 0.74 -13.90 -10.81
N GLU A 65 -0.45 -13.29 -10.88
CA GLU A 65 -1.52 -13.72 -11.81
C GLU A 65 -1.12 -13.41 -13.26
N GLU A 66 -0.65 -12.20 -13.49
CA GLU A 66 -0.25 -11.68 -14.81
C GLU A 66 1.25 -11.85 -15.09
N ASN A 67 2.01 -12.42 -14.15
CA ASN A 67 3.48 -12.59 -14.24
C ASN A 67 4.23 -11.26 -14.53
N ILE A 68 3.75 -10.15 -13.96
CA ILE A 68 4.34 -8.82 -14.14
C ILE A 68 5.28 -8.52 -12.98
N VAL A 69 6.47 -8.03 -13.28
CA VAL A 69 7.46 -7.60 -12.28
C VAL A 69 8.00 -6.22 -12.66
N PHE A 70 7.93 -5.28 -11.73
CA PHE A 70 8.52 -3.95 -11.85
C PHE A 70 9.73 -3.84 -10.94
N LEU A 71 10.86 -3.51 -11.54
CA LEU A 71 12.12 -3.35 -10.83
C LEU A 71 12.33 -1.89 -10.39
N THR A 72 13.31 -1.64 -9.54
CA THR A 72 13.70 -0.29 -9.09
C THR A 72 13.97 0.66 -10.26
N ARG A 73 14.52 0.15 -11.38
CA ARG A 73 14.76 0.92 -12.62
C ARG A 73 13.49 1.28 -13.39
N ASP A 74 12.39 0.59 -13.13
CA ASP A 74 11.09 0.78 -13.80
C ASP A 74 10.21 1.78 -13.04
N ILE A 75 10.64 2.15 -11.83
CA ILE A 75 10.02 3.16 -10.99
C ILE A 75 10.48 4.54 -11.43
N ASP A 76 9.53 5.46 -11.58
CA ASP A 76 9.84 6.86 -11.74
C ASP A 76 10.12 7.48 -10.37
N MET A 77 11.40 7.61 -10.02
CA MET A 77 11.82 8.26 -8.76
C MET A 77 11.51 9.77 -8.75
N SER A 78 11.19 10.34 -9.92
CA SER A 78 10.71 11.71 -10.08
C SER A 78 9.21 11.82 -9.87
N ALA A 79 8.50 10.68 -9.69
CA ALA A 79 7.08 10.68 -9.39
C ALA A 79 6.85 11.53 -8.14
N ASP A 80 6.17 12.65 -8.35
CA ASP A 80 6.00 13.64 -7.31
C ASP A 80 4.93 13.14 -6.31
N PHE A 81 5.38 12.54 -5.21
CA PHE A 81 4.51 12.13 -4.10
C PHE A 81 3.87 13.33 -3.37
N SER A 82 4.16 14.58 -3.78
CA SER A 82 3.60 15.75 -3.10
C SER A 82 2.09 15.90 -3.37
N GLU A 83 1.55 15.32 -4.45
CA GLU A 83 0.09 15.29 -4.67
C GLU A 83 -0.62 14.29 -3.76
N VAL A 84 0.00 13.16 -3.38
CA VAL A 84 -0.55 12.24 -2.36
C VAL A 84 -0.49 12.86 -0.96
N SER A 85 0.48 13.76 -0.72
CA SER A 85 0.60 14.51 0.52
C SER A 85 -0.31 15.75 0.57
N LYS A 86 -0.85 16.21 -0.56
CA LYS A 86 -1.70 17.39 -0.67
C LYS A 86 -3.16 16.97 -0.88
N ASN A 87 -3.84 16.78 0.25
CA ASN A 87 -5.26 16.44 0.48
C ASN A 87 -5.49 14.96 0.76
N ASN A 88 -5.16 14.51 1.97
CA ASN A 88 -5.99 14.87 3.11
C ASN A 88 -5.09 15.22 4.30
N LYS A 89 -4.91 16.52 4.56
CA LYS A 89 -5.15 17.00 5.92
C LYS A 89 -6.60 16.61 6.27
N HIS A 90 -6.84 15.33 6.50
CA HIS A 90 -7.60 15.00 7.67
C HIS A 90 -6.62 15.52 8.71
N LYS A 91 -6.89 16.76 9.16
CA LYS A 91 -6.84 16.99 10.59
C LYS A 91 -7.27 15.64 11.18
N CYS A 92 -6.43 14.97 11.95
CA CYS A 92 -7.01 14.21 13.05
C CYS A 92 -7.83 15.26 13.79
N GLN A 93 -9.09 15.41 13.35
CA GLN A 93 -9.97 16.43 13.82
C GLN A 93 -10.25 15.94 15.22
N LYS A 94 -9.69 16.66 16.21
CA LYS A 94 -10.15 16.60 17.58
C LYS A 94 -11.67 16.43 17.55
N GLY A 95 -12.11 15.25 17.95
CA GLY A 95 -13.47 14.82 17.69
C GLY A 95 -13.65 13.33 17.94
N CYS A 96 -13.27 12.83 19.12
CA CYS A 96 -13.96 11.68 19.70
C CYS A 96 -15.40 12.12 20.02
N GLY A 97 -16.24 12.14 19.00
CA GLY A 97 -17.65 12.45 19.11
C GLY A 97 -18.42 11.20 19.51
N GLY A 98 -18.76 11.09 20.79
CA GLY A 98 -19.92 10.33 21.25
C GLY A 98 -19.69 8.89 21.71
N CYS A 99 -18.97 8.68 22.81
CA CYS A 99 -19.31 7.59 23.72
C CYS A 99 -20.29 8.14 24.76
N SER A 100 -21.58 7.96 24.51
CA SER A 100 -22.63 8.28 25.46
C SER A 100 -22.44 7.44 26.72
N GLN A 101 -22.07 8.11 27.82
CA GLN A 101 -22.07 7.53 29.15
C GLN A 101 -23.49 7.08 29.51
N LYS A 102 -23.72 5.77 29.62
CA LYS A 102 -24.81 5.27 30.46
C LYS A 102 -24.21 4.69 31.75
N LYS A 103 -24.40 5.46 32.82
CA LYS A 103 -24.41 4.97 34.21
C LYS A 103 -25.59 4.02 34.41
N GLY A 104 -25.42 3.02 35.29
CA GLY A 104 -26.51 2.46 36.08
C GLY A 104 -26.70 0.96 35.93
N GLY A 105 -26.52 0.26 37.05
CA GLY A 105 -26.78 -1.16 37.26
C GLY A 105 -25.90 -1.69 38.37
#